data_AF-A0A5C7ZHA3-F1
#
_entry.id   AF-A0A5C7ZHA3-F1
#
_cell.length_a   1.000
_cell.length_b   1.000
_cell.length_c   1.000
_cell.angle_alpha   90.00
_cell.angle_beta   90.00
_cell.angle_gamma   90.00
#
_symmetry.space_group_name_H-M   'P 1'
#
loop_
_entity.id
_entity.type
_entity.pdbx_description
1 polymer ?
#
loop_
_entity_poly.entity_id
_entity_poly.type
_entity_poly.pdbx_seq_one_letter_code
_entity_poly.pdbx_strand_id
1 'polypeptide(L)'
;REKNSMVNWATSQGHTTFIMSWINPDEKMAQKSFENYLLEGSLEAINQVSAHTGEDSVNLAGYCLGGTLTMTTLAYMAAKKDKRANSATFFTTMLDFSEPGELGVFLDEGAVAGLEKRMAERGFLEGSEMAGTFNMLRANDLIWSFVVNNYLMGKDPFPFDLLYWNSDSTRMPAAMHSFYLRNMYLANKLKDPGGIELGGVKIDISKVKTPCYFISTIEDHIAPWKSTYMGARLPTGKTKFVLGGSGHIAGIVNPPAANKYGFWTNDATDGNLPESPDDFLAGATQNAGSWWTHWHQWVTSLPGGSTKVKARKPEDGALKVIEPAPGSYVKFRLDAQKKN
;
A
#
# COMPACT_ATOMS: atom_id res chain seq x y z
N ARG A 1 -6.38 14.79 -8.95
CA ARG A 1 -6.33 15.58 -10.21
C ARG A 1 -5.33 14.92 -11.16
N GLU A 2 -5.20 15.34 -12.43
CA GLU A 2 -4.24 14.74 -13.36
C GLU A 2 -2.78 15.01 -12.95
N LYS A 3 -2.47 16.26 -12.55
CA LYS A 3 -1.12 16.72 -12.21
C LYS A 3 -0.48 16.06 -10.97
N ASN A 4 -1.28 15.41 -10.13
CA ASN A 4 -0.82 14.67 -8.94
C ASN A 4 -1.09 13.16 -9.05
N SER A 5 -1.44 12.66 -10.24
CA SER A 5 -1.67 11.23 -10.46
C SER A 5 -0.35 10.51 -10.73
N MET A 6 0.08 9.67 -9.79
CA MET A 6 1.25 8.80 -9.98
C MET A 6 1.03 7.81 -11.12
N VAL A 7 -0.21 7.35 -11.33
CA VAL A 7 -0.59 6.45 -12.42
C VAL A 7 -0.34 7.12 -13.77
N ASN A 8 -0.91 8.32 -13.96
CA ASN A 8 -0.72 9.09 -15.19
C ASN A 8 0.76 9.39 -15.43
N TRP A 9 1.47 9.78 -14.36
CA TRP A 9 2.90 10.02 -14.43
C TRP A 9 3.67 8.76 -14.84
N ALA A 10 3.47 7.61 -14.19
CA ALA A 10 4.13 6.35 -14.52
C ALA A 10 3.84 5.92 -15.97
N THR A 11 2.59 6.03 -16.43
CA THR A 11 2.22 5.78 -17.83
C THR A 11 2.95 6.72 -18.79
N SER A 12 3.06 8.02 -18.46
CA SER A 12 3.83 8.99 -19.26
C SER A 12 5.33 8.69 -19.31
N GLN A 13 5.86 7.99 -18.29
CA GLN A 13 7.25 7.51 -18.28
C GLN A 13 7.44 6.20 -19.06
N GLY A 14 6.39 5.67 -19.70
CA GLY A 14 6.45 4.47 -20.55
C GLY A 14 6.07 3.16 -19.86
N HIS A 15 5.55 3.19 -18.63
CA HIS A 15 5.04 1.98 -17.97
C HIS A 15 3.66 1.60 -18.50
N THR A 16 3.42 0.31 -18.73
CA THR A 16 2.04 -0.20 -18.87
C THR A 16 1.47 -0.38 -17.46
N THR A 17 0.54 0.48 -17.06
CA THR A 17 0.01 0.51 -15.69
C THR A 17 -1.36 -0.16 -15.59
N PHE A 18 -1.46 -1.17 -14.73
CA PHE A 18 -2.72 -1.79 -14.32
C PHE A 18 -3.02 -1.40 -12.87
N ILE A 19 -4.30 -1.30 -12.52
CA ILE A 19 -4.75 -0.95 -11.16
C ILE A 19 -5.86 -1.91 -10.75
N MET A 20 -5.76 -2.42 -9.53
CA MET A 20 -6.85 -3.14 -8.89
C MET A 20 -7.84 -2.15 -8.28
N SER A 21 -9.10 -2.19 -8.74
CA SER A 21 -10.21 -1.46 -8.13
C SER A 21 -11.00 -2.42 -7.24
N TRP A 22 -10.89 -2.25 -5.93
CA TRP A 22 -11.57 -3.10 -4.96
C TRP A 22 -13.06 -2.77 -4.89
N ILE A 23 -13.89 -3.80 -4.81
CA ILE A 23 -15.33 -3.65 -4.57
C ILE A 23 -15.58 -3.20 -3.14
N ASN A 24 -16.56 -2.30 -2.95
CA ASN A 24 -17.09 -1.96 -1.64
C ASN A 24 -18.07 -3.07 -1.21
N PRO A 25 -17.74 -3.90 -0.20
CA PRO A 25 -18.49 -5.13 0.08
C PRO A 25 -19.86 -4.86 0.69
N ASP A 26 -20.78 -5.80 0.47
CA ASP A 26 -22.06 -5.91 1.17
C ASP A 26 -22.11 -7.17 2.05
N GLU A 27 -23.26 -7.44 2.65
CA GLU A 27 -23.49 -8.58 3.57
C GLU A 27 -23.16 -9.93 2.91
N LYS A 28 -23.32 -10.05 1.59
CA LYS A 28 -23.06 -11.30 0.84
C LYS A 28 -21.56 -11.60 0.77
N MET A 29 -20.72 -10.59 0.96
CA MET A 29 -19.27 -10.71 0.95
C MET A 29 -18.69 -10.89 2.35
N ALA A 30 -19.51 -11.03 3.39
CA ALA A 30 -19.04 -11.10 4.79
C ALA A 30 -17.94 -12.12 5.08
N GLN A 31 -18.01 -13.26 4.38
CA GLN A 31 -17.07 -14.38 4.51
C GLN A 31 -15.85 -14.25 3.59
N LYS A 32 -15.73 -13.17 2.80
CA LYS A 32 -14.49 -12.90 2.05
C LYS A 32 -13.39 -12.56 3.04
N SER A 33 -12.50 -13.52 3.24
CA SER A 33 -11.38 -13.47 4.18
C SER A 33 -10.13 -12.85 3.53
N PHE A 34 -9.10 -12.60 4.32
CA PHE A 34 -7.80 -12.15 3.81
C PHE A 34 -7.21 -13.13 2.77
N GLU A 35 -7.48 -14.43 2.91
CA GLU A 35 -7.12 -15.45 1.92
C GLU A 35 -7.79 -15.19 0.57
N ASN A 36 -9.08 -14.83 0.55
CA ASN A 36 -9.78 -14.53 -0.71
C ASN A 36 -9.20 -13.30 -1.40
N TYR A 37 -8.80 -12.27 -0.66
CA TYR A 37 -8.12 -11.10 -1.23
C TYR A 37 -6.76 -11.46 -1.85
N LEU A 38 -6.06 -12.46 -1.31
CA LEU A 38 -4.82 -12.96 -1.88
C LEU A 38 -5.08 -13.82 -3.13
N LEU A 39 -5.94 -14.84 -3.02
CA LEU A 39 -6.17 -15.84 -4.06
C LEU A 39 -7.00 -15.30 -5.23
N GLU A 40 -8.11 -14.63 -4.93
CA GLU A 40 -9.07 -14.13 -5.93
C GLU A 40 -8.81 -12.66 -6.30
N GLY A 41 -8.00 -11.95 -5.50
CA GLY A 41 -7.58 -10.59 -5.78
C GLY A 41 -6.20 -10.55 -6.42
N SER A 42 -5.15 -10.57 -5.60
CA SER A 42 -3.77 -10.32 -6.04
C SER A 42 -3.27 -11.34 -7.07
N LEU A 43 -3.42 -12.65 -6.80
CA LEU A 43 -2.96 -13.69 -7.73
C LEU A 43 -3.77 -13.67 -9.03
N GLU A 44 -5.07 -13.41 -8.95
CA GLU A 44 -5.90 -13.32 -10.14
C GLU A 44 -5.57 -12.09 -10.98
N ALA A 45 -5.28 -10.95 -10.36
CA ALA A 45 -4.79 -9.77 -11.08
C ALA A 45 -3.47 -10.08 -11.82
N ILE A 46 -2.54 -10.82 -11.21
CA ILE A 46 -1.30 -11.26 -11.88
C ILE A 46 -1.63 -12.18 -13.06
N ASN A 47 -2.52 -13.17 -12.88
CA ASN A 47 -2.96 -14.06 -13.96
C ASN A 47 -3.50 -13.26 -15.15
N GLN A 48 -4.43 -12.33 -14.89
CA GLN A 48 -5.10 -11.54 -15.91
C GLN A 48 -4.15 -10.57 -16.61
N VAL A 49 -3.25 -9.91 -15.88
CA VAL A 49 -2.25 -9.02 -16.48
C VAL A 49 -1.31 -9.81 -17.39
N SER A 50 -0.74 -10.92 -16.93
CA SER A 50 0.13 -11.77 -17.76
C SER A 50 -0.61 -12.31 -19.00
N ALA A 51 -1.85 -12.76 -18.85
CA ALA A 51 -2.66 -13.21 -19.98
C ALA A 51 -2.96 -12.09 -20.99
N HIS A 52 -3.23 -10.88 -20.50
CA HIS A 52 -3.55 -9.74 -21.35
C HIS A 52 -2.34 -9.22 -22.11
N THR A 53 -1.17 -9.15 -21.46
CA THR A 53 0.04 -8.56 -22.03
C THR A 53 0.91 -9.57 -22.78
N GLY A 54 0.81 -10.86 -22.42
CA GLY A 54 1.73 -11.91 -22.86
C GLY A 54 3.07 -11.91 -22.14
N GLU A 55 3.23 -11.11 -21.08
CA GLU A 55 4.48 -11.02 -20.31
C GLU A 55 4.54 -12.09 -19.22
N ASP A 56 5.71 -12.74 -19.10
CA ASP A 56 5.96 -13.80 -18.11
C ASP A 56 6.05 -13.29 -16.68
N SER A 57 6.15 -11.98 -16.47
CA SER A 57 6.26 -11.39 -15.14
C SER A 57 5.76 -9.95 -15.09
N VAL A 58 5.47 -9.47 -13.87
CA VAL A 58 4.96 -8.13 -13.58
C VAL A 58 5.78 -7.47 -12.47
N ASN A 59 5.81 -6.14 -12.48
CA ASN A 59 6.23 -5.34 -11.33
C ASN A 59 5.00 -5.04 -10.48
N LEU A 60 5.05 -5.36 -9.19
CA LEU A 60 3.95 -5.17 -8.25
C LEU A 60 4.14 -3.86 -7.47
N ALA A 61 3.04 -3.23 -7.07
CA ALA A 61 3.06 -2.09 -6.19
C ALA A 61 1.87 -2.14 -5.23
N GLY A 62 2.12 -1.94 -3.94
CA GLY A 62 1.10 -1.95 -2.89
C GLY A 62 1.22 -0.76 -1.95
N TYR A 63 0.08 -0.17 -1.58
CA TYR A 63 -0.01 0.98 -0.68
C TYR A 63 -0.70 0.59 0.63
N CYS A 64 -0.09 0.92 1.77
CA CYS A 64 -0.66 0.66 3.10
C CYS A 64 -0.99 -0.84 3.27
N LEU A 65 -2.22 -1.18 3.67
CA LEU A 65 -2.72 -2.56 3.74
C LEU A 65 -2.56 -3.33 2.42
N GLY A 66 -2.69 -2.64 1.28
CA GLY A 66 -2.44 -3.23 -0.03
C GLY A 66 -0.99 -3.73 -0.16
N GLY A 67 -0.02 -3.04 0.43
CA GLY A 67 1.36 -3.50 0.50
C GLY A 67 1.54 -4.71 1.41
N THR A 68 0.84 -4.77 2.55
CA THR A 68 0.84 -5.95 3.42
C THR A 68 0.31 -7.18 2.66
N LEU A 69 -0.77 -6.99 1.88
CA LEU A 69 -1.31 -8.03 0.99
C LEU A 69 -0.32 -8.39 -0.14
N THR A 70 0.34 -7.41 -0.76
CA THR A 70 1.36 -7.66 -1.79
C THR A 70 2.53 -8.48 -1.25
N MET A 71 3.06 -8.15 -0.07
CA MET A 71 4.16 -8.93 0.52
C MET A 71 3.72 -10.35 0.88
N THR A 72 2.51 -10.49 1.43
CA THR A 72 1.94 -11.82 1.71
C THR A 72 1.79 -12.63 0.42
N THR A 73 1.36 -11.99 -0.67
CA THR A 73 1.27 -12.61 -2.01
C THR A 73 2.64 -13.05 -2.50
N LEU A 74 3.68 -12.23 -2.36
CA LEU A 74 5.06 -12.61 -2.73
C LEU A 74 5.56 -13.81 -1.93
N ALA A 75 5.30 -13.86 -0.62
CA ALA A 75 5.68 -14.98 0.22
C ALA A 75 4.93 -16.28 -0.17
N TYR A 76 3.64 -16.16 -0.49
CA TYR A 76 2.85 -17.26 -1.05
C TYR A 76 3.43 -17.75 -2.40
N MET A 77 3.73 -16.83 -3.31
CA MET A 77 4.37 -17.12 -4.61
C MET A 77 5.72 -17.80 -4.44
N ALA A 78 6.55 -17.33 -3.49
CA ALA A 78 7.84 -17.95 -3.18
C ALA A 78 7.70 -19.41 -2.74
N ALA A 79 6.74 -19.70 -1.85
CA ALA A 79 6.44 -21.07 -1.42
C ALA A 79 5.93 -21.96 -2.57
N LYS A 80 5.15 -21.39 -3.50
CA LYS A 80 4.68 -22.08 -4.71
C LYS A 80 5.70 -22.09 -5.86
N LYS A 81 6.88 -21.50 -5.69
CA LYS A 81 7.92 -21.31 -6.72
C LYS A 81 7.42 -20.55 -7.95
N ASP A 82 6.42 -19.69 -7.78
CA ASP A 82 5.92 -18.80 -8.80
C ASP A 82 6.88 -17.62 -8.98
N LYS A 83 7.39 -17.44 -10.19
CA LYS A 83 8.42 -16.44 -10.53
C LYS A 83 7.87 -15.23 -11.28
N ARG A 84 6.56 -15.06 -11.36
CA ARG A 84 5.91 -13.99 -12.13
C ARG A 84 6.03 -12.60 -11.48
N ALA A 85 6.59 -12.47 -10.28
CA ALA A 85 6.88 -11.17 -9.68
C ALA A 85 8.34 -10.75 -9.96
N ASN A 86 8.54 -9.82 -10.89
CA ASN A 86 9.85 -9.30 -11.26
C ASN A 86 10.41 -8.34 -10.19
N SER A 87 9.55 -7.50 -9.63
CA SER A 87 9.88 -6.59 -8.54
C SER A 87 8.64 -6.21 -7.75
N ALA A 88 8.81 -5.63 -6.56
CA ALA A 88 7.71 -5.12 -5.76
C ALA A 88 8.04 -3.75 -5.14
N THR A 89 7.07 -2.84 -5.16
CA THR A 89 7.16 -1.51 -4.55
C THR A 89 6.15 -1.40 -3.40
N PHE A 90 6.57 -0.87 -2.26
CA PHE A 90 5.77 -0.74 -1.05
C PHE A 90 5.71 0.72 -0.60
N PHE A 91 4.51 1.29 -0.61
CA PHE A 91 4.25 2.65 -0.15
C PHE A 91 3.73 2.58 1.30
N THR A 92 4.45 3.17 2.26
CA THR A 92 4.10 3.27 3.69
C THR A 92 3.45 1.98 4.24
N THR A 93 4.16 0.86 4.07
CA THR A 93 3.61 -0.47 4.33
C THR A 93 4.21 -1.06 5.59
N MET A 94 3.34 -1.49 6.52
CA MET A 94 3.76 -2.25 7.71
C MET A 94 3.72 -3.76 7.42
N LEU A 95 4.78 -4.43 7.87
CA LEU A 95 4.93 -5.90 7.83
C LEU A 95 5.32 -6.44 9.21
N ASP A 96 6.02 -5.63 10.00
CA ASP A 96 6.18 -5.80 11.44
C ASP A 96 5.30 -4.75 12.16
N PHE A 97 4.35 -5.25 12.95
CA PHE A 97 3.38 -4.46 13.70
C PHE A 97 3.75 -4.33 15.20
N SER A 98 5.04 -4.51 15.56
CA SER A 98 5.50 -4.37 16.96
C SER A 98 5.29 -2.95 17.49
N GLU A 99 5.39 -1.95 16.60
CA GLU A 99 5.18 -0.54 16.92
C GLU A 99 4.22 0.10 15.89
N PRO A 100 2.91 -0.21 15.90
CA PRO A 100 2.00 0.16 14.82
C PRO A 100 1.54 1.63 14.86
N GLY A 101 2.23 2.49 15.61
CA GLY A 101 1.89 3.90 15.81
C GLY A 101 0.67 4.10 16.71
N GLU A 102 0.01 5.24 16.54
CA GLU A 102 -1.13 5.66 17.38
C GLU A 102 -2.29 4.65 17.35
N LEU A 103 -2.44 3.91 16.25
CA LEU A 103 -3.42 2.83 16.12
C LEU A 103 -3.28 1.74 17.19
N GLY A 104 -2.04 1.42 17.59
CA GLY A 104 -1.78 0.39 18.60
C GLY A 104 -2.39 0.72 19.96
N VAL A 105 -2.56 2.00 20.27
CA VAL A 105 -3.12 2.45 21.56
C VAL A 105 -4.62 2.12 21.68
N PHE A 106 -5.32 2.03 20.55
CA PHE A 106 -6.77 1.79 20.50
C PHE A 106 -7.13 0.33 20.27
N LEU A 107 -6.13 -0.56 20.14
CA LEU A 107 -6.33 -1.96 19.80
C LEU A 107 -5.90 -2.85 20.95
N ASP A 108 -6.89 -3.41 21.64
CA ASP A 108 -6.73 -4.51 22.57
C ASP A 108 -7.76 -5.62 22.27
N GLU A 109 -7.66 -6.74 23.00
CA GLU A 109 -8.57 -7.88 22.81
C GLU A 109 -10.03 -7.50 23.02
N GLY A 110 -10.33 -6.59 23.97
CA GLY A 110 -11.69 -6.14 24.25
C GLY A 110 -12.26 -5.29 23.12
N ALA A 111 -11.46 -4.36 22.58
CA ALA A 111 -11.81 -3.51 21.46
C ALA A 111 -12.07 -4.36 20.19
N VAL A 112 -11.19 -5.32 19.89
CA VAL A 112 -11.33 -6.22 18.74
C VAL A 112 -12.54 -7.13 18.90
N ALA A 113 -12.73 -7.78 20.05
CA ALA A 113 -13.90 -8.64 20.28
C ALA A 113 -15.23 -7.85 20.21
N GLY A 114 -15.25 -6.62 20.73
CA GLY A 114 -16.40 -5.73 20.63
C GLY A 114 -16.72 -5.33 19.19
N LEU A 115 -15.68 -5.11 18.37
CA LEU A 115 -15.84 -4.82 16.95
C LEU A 115 -16.33 -6.04 16.17
N GLU A 116 -15.79 -7.22 16.45
CA GLU A 116 -16.22 -8.49 15.85
C GLU A 116 -17.69 -8.77 16.13
N LYS A 117 -18.16 -8.51 17.35
CA LYS A 117 -19.58 -8.64 17.68
C LYS A 117 -20.46 -7.75 16.79
N ARG A 118 -20.08 -6.50 16.57
CA ARG A 118 -20.81 -5.58 15.67
C ARG A 118 -20.76 -6.04 14.21
N MET A 119 -19.59 -6.49 13.75
CA MET A 119 -19.42 -7.02 12.40
C MET A 119 -20.18 -8.33 12.18
N ALA A 120 -20.36 -9.16 13.22
CA ALA A 120 -21.14 -10.40 13.13
C ALA A 120 -22.63 -10.15 12.87
N GLU A 121 -23.17 -9.02 13.32
CA GLU A 121 -24.57 -8.64 13.08
C GLU A 121 -24.81 -8.17 11.63
N ARG A 122 -23.80 -7.58 10.98
CA ARG A 122 -23.94 -6.92 9.65
C ARG A 122 -23.17 -7.62 8.52
N GLY A 123 -22.22 -8.48 8.86
CA GLY A 123 -21.30 -9.12 7.91
C GLY A 123 -20.09 -8.27 7.48
N PHE A 124 -20.04 -6.98 7.81
CA PHE A 124 -18.93 -6.09 7.45
C PHE A 124 -18.73 -4.98 8.49
N LEU A 125 -17.57 -4.31 8.42
CA LEU A 125 -17.31 -3.04 9.09
C LEU A 125 -17.99 -1.90 8.34
N GLU A 126 -18.82 -1.09 9.00
CA GLU A 126 -19.48 0.04 8.34
C GLU A 126 -18.47 1.18 8.07
N GLY A 127 -18.58 1.82 6.91
CA GLY A 127 -17.64 2.86 6.49
C GLY A 127 -17.53 4.03 7.47
N SER A 128 -18.61 4.36 8.20
CA SER A 128 -18.58 5.39 9.24
C SER A 128 -17.73 5.03 10.46
N GLU A 129 -17.67 3.74 10.83
CA GLU A 129 -16.81 3.26 11.92
C GLU A 129 -15.34 3.32 11.51
N MET A 130 -15.04 2.99 10.25
CA MET A 130 -13.71 3.15 9.67
C MET A 130 -13.28 4.63 9.61
N ALA A 131 -14.17 5.50 9.12
CA ALA A 131 -13.94 6.93 9.05
C ALA A 131 -13.70 7.54 10.43
N GLY A 132 -14.42 7.09 11.46
CA GLY A 132 -14.21 7.52 12.84
C GLY A 132 -12.80 7.26 13.35
N THR A 133 -12.28 6.03 13.16
CA THR A 133 -10.92 5.67 13.56
C THR A 133 -9.87 6.45 12.78
N PHE A 134 -10.00 6.54 11.45
CA PHE A 134 -9.06 7.31 10.63
C PHE A 134 -9.11 8.82 10.93
N ASN A 135 -10.27 9.39 11.21
CA ASN A 135 -10.40 10.80 11.59
C ASN A 135 -9.81 11.09 12.97
N MET A 136 -9.89 10.15 13.93
CA MET A 136 -9.23 10.30 15.24
C MET A 136 -7.70 10.29 15.11
N LEU A 137 -7.15 9.41 14.28
CA LEU A 137 -5.70 9.35 13.99
C LEU A 137 -5.22 10.54 13.16
N ARG A 138 -6.09 11.05 12.28
CA ARG A 138 -5.79 12.20 11.41
C ARG A 138 -6.17 13.54 12.00
N ALA A 139 -6.74 13.61 13.19
CA ALA A 139 -7.03 14.88 13.84
C ALA A 139 -5.75 15.71 13.97
N ASN A 140 -4.60 15.06 14.22
CA ASN A 140 -3.28 15.69 14.20
C ASN A 140 -2.84 16.08 12.78
N ASP A 141 -2.99 15.23 11.76
CA ASP A 141 -2.57 15.53 10.38
C ASP A 141 -3.40 16.66 9.72
N LEU A 142 -4.72 16.69 9.96
CA LEU A 142 -5.63 17.64 9.33
C LEU A 142 -5.65 19.00 10.03
N ILE A 143 -5.40 19.04 11.34
CA ILE A 143 -5.47 20.26 12.14
C ILE A 143 -4.06 20.78 12.46
N TRP A 144 -3.12 19.92 12.88
CA TRP A 144 -1.81 20.37 13.35
C TRP A 144 -0.82 20.64 12.21
N SER A 145 -0.71 19.77 11.20
CA SER A 145 0.09 20.11 9.99
C SER A 145 -0.48 21.30 9.22
N PHE A 146 -1.80 21.50 9.27
CA PHE A 146 -2.48 22.67 8.75
C PHE A 146 -2.11 23.94 9.53
N VAL A 147 -2.13 23.91 10.86
CA VAL A 147 -1.72 25.04 11.71
C VAL A 147 -0.22 25.32 11.57
N VAL A 148 0.65 24.31 11.60
CA VAL A 148 2.10 24.51 11.47
C VAL A 148 2.48 25.04 10.08
N ASN A 149 1.95 24.46 9.00
CA ASN A 149 2.31 24.93 7.66
C ASN A 149 1.62 26.23 7.26
N ASN A 150 0.36 26.46 7.62
CA ASN A 150 -0.38 27.65 7.17
C ASN A 150 -0.28 28.81 8.15
N TYR A 151 -0.40 28.55 9.46
CA TYR A 151 -0.41 29.62 10.47
C TYR A 151 1.00 30.04 10.90
N LEU A 152 1.94 29.10 11.03
CA LEU A 152 3.33 29.43 11.41
C LEU A 152 4.26 29.66 10.20
N MET A 153 4.04 28.97 9.08
CA MET A 153 4.97 28.99 7.93
C MET A 153 4.41 29.65 6.66
N GLY A 154 3.15 30.12 6.67
CA GLY A 154 2.54 30.86 5.56
C GLY A 154 2.40 30.08 4.24
N LYS A 155 2.31 28.76 4.28
CA LYS A 155 2.22 27.89 3.09
C LYS A 155 0.76 27.66 2.65
N ASP A 156 0.60 27.16 1.42
CA ASP A 156 -0.70 26.89 0.80
C ASP A 156 -1.56 25.88 1.59
N PRO A 157 -2.90 26.05 1.61
CA PRO A 157 -3.81 25.16 2.35
C PRO A 157 -3.81 23.73 1.83
N PHE A 158 -4.21 22.80 2.70
CA PHE A 158 -4.28 21.36 2.40
C PHE A 158 -5.19 21.10 1.19
N PRO A 159 -4.80 20.26 0.22
CA PRO A 159 -5.57 20.06 -1.00
C PRO A 159 -6.96 19.45 -0.75
N PHE A 160 -8.02 20.11 -1.23
CA PHE A 160 -9.41 19.65 -1.12
C PHE A 160 -9.65 18.25 -1.73
N ASP A 161 -8.83 17.81 -2.70
CA ASP A 161 -8.95 16.49 -3.31
C ASP A 161 -8.56 15.35 -2.34
N LEU A 162 -7.62 15.59 -1.44
CA LEU A 162 -7.27 14.62 -0.39
C LEU A 162 -8.40 14.48 0.65
N LEU A 163 -9.08 15.60 0.95
CA LEU A 163 -10.26 15.59 1.83
C LEU A 163 -11.42 14.81 1.20
N TYR A 164 -11.65 15.01 -0.11
CA TYR A 164 -12.67 14.26 -0.85
C TYR A 164 -12.40 12.76 -0.81
N TRP A 165 -11.17 12.33 -1.10
CA TRP A 165 -10.77 10.93 -1.00
C TRP A 165 -10.98 10.36 0.41
N ASN A 166 -10.59 11.11 1.46
CA ASN A 166 -10.77 10.67 2.84
C ASN A 166 -12.24 10.50 3.23
N SER A 167 -13.12 11.36 2.70
CA SER A 167 -14.56 11.28 2.99
C SER A 167 -15.27 10.13 2.28
N ASP A 168 -14.68 9.55 1.24
CA ASP A 168 -15.26 8.45 0.45
C ASP A 168 -14.86 7.09 1.05
N SER A 169 -15.51 6.74 2.16
CA SER A 169 -15.17 5.55 2.95
C SER A 169 -15.63 4.24 2.29
N THR A 170 -14.89 3.18 2.56
CA THR A 170 -15.21 1.81 2.12
C THR A 170 -15.54 0.91 3.31
N ARG A 171 -16.37 -0.11 3.08
CA ARG A 171 -16.59 -1.21 4.02
C ARG A 171 -15.46 -2.22 3.91
N MET A 172 -15.33 -3.07 4.93
CA MET A 172 -14.46 -4.25 4.87
C MET A 172 -15.21 -5.48 5.34
N PRO A 173 -15.07 -6.66 4.68
CA PRO A 173 -15.74 -7.87 5.13
C PRO A 173 -15.31 -8.26 6.54
N ALA A 174 -16.24 -8.77 7.34
CA ALA A 174 -15.97 -9.15 8.72
C ALA A 174 -14.82 -10.15 8.85
N ALA A 175 -14.80 -11.19 8.00
CA ALA A 175 -13.78 -12.23 8.03
C ALA A 175 -12.38 -11.67 7.71
N MET A 176 -12.25 -10.78 6.72
CA MET A 176 -10.98 -10.16 6.37
C MET A 176 -10.49 -9.20 7.46
N HIS A 177 -11.38 -8.35 7.98
CA HIS A 177 -11.00 -7.36 8.98
C HIS A 177 -10.60 -7.99 10.31
N SER A 178 -11.39 -8.93 10.81
CA SER A 178 -11.08 -9.71 12.03
C SER A 178 -9.72 -10.40 11.90
N PHE A 179 -9.48 -11.08 10.78
CA PHE A 179 -8.20 -11.73 10.52
C PHE A 179 -7.03 -10.75 10.58
N TYR A 180 -7.18 -9.58 9.94
CA TYR A 180 -6.13 -8.57 9.88
C TYR A 180 -5.82 -7.98 11.26
N LEU A 181 -6.84 -7.59 12.04
CA LEU A 181 -6.64 -7.07 13.39
C LEU A 181 -5.99 -8.11 14.32
N ARG A 182 -6.52 -9.34 14.33
CA ARG A 182 -6.02 -10.39 15.23
C ARG A 182 -4.61 -10.84 14.89
N ASN A 183 -4.33 -11.11 13.62
CA ASN A 183 -3.05 -11.70 13.23
C ASN A 183 -1.96 -10.65 13.01
N MET A 184 -2.30 -9.43 12.63
CA MET A 184 -1.31 -8.37 12.39
C MET A 184 -1.16 -7.47 13.60
N TYR A 185 -2.19 -6.73 13.98
CA TYR A 185 -2.08 -5.71 15.03
C TYR A 185 -1.94 -6.30 16.43
N LEU A 186 -2.71 -7.33 16.77
CA LEU A 186 -2.66 -7.93 18.11
C LEU A 186 -1.51 -8.93 18.27
N ALA A 187 -1.43 -9.90 17.36
CA ALA A 187 -0.49 -11.01 17.49
C ALA A 187 0.79 -10.86 16.67
N ASN A 188 0.87 -9.88 15.76
CA ASN A 188 2.03 -9.60 14.90
C ASN A 188 2.66 -10.85 14.26
N LYS A 189 1.82 -11.74 13.73
CA LYS A 189 2.23 -13.07 13.24
C LYS A 189 2.81 -13.06 11.83
N LEU A 190 2.61 -11.99 11.04
CA LEU A 190 3.10 -11.94 9.67
C LEU A 190 4.63 -11.88 9.57
N LYS A 191 5.30 -11.24 10.53
CA LYS A 191 6.76 -11.19 10.57
C LYS A 191 7.38 -12.55 10.89
N ASP A 192 6.63 -13.43 11.55
CA ASP A 192 7.11 -14.73 12.00
C ASP A 192 6.99 -15.77 10.86
N PRO A 193 8.06 -16.51 10.52
CA PRO A 193 7.99 -17.58 9.53
C PRO A 193 6.91 -18.62 9.84
N GLY A 194 5.89 -18.69 8.98
CA GLY A 194 4.75 -19.59 9.13
C GLY A 194 3.75 -19.17 10.23
N GLY A 195 3.82 -17.94 10.72
CA GLY A 195 2.90 -17.41 11.74
C GLY A 195 1.45 -17.28 11.24
N ILE A 196 1.25 -17.15 9.93
CA ILE A 196 -0.06 -17.28 9.27
C ILE A 196 -0.03 -18.32 8.16
N GLU A 197 -1.19 -18.92 7.88
CA GLU A 197 -1.40 -19.87 6.80
C GLU A 197 -2.56 -19.40 5.92
N LEU A 198 -2.35 -19.34 4.60
CA LEU A 198 -3.34 -18.92 3.61
C LEU A 198 -3.28 -19.88 2.42
N GLY A 199 -4.42 -20.40 1.98
CA GLY A 199 -4.52 -21.36 0.87
C GLY A 199 -3.72 -22.63 1.12
N GLY A 200 -3.64 -23.08 2.39
CA GLY A 200 -2.80 -24.20 2.82
C GLY A 200 -1.29 -23.95 2.74
N VAL A 201 -0.86 -22.68 2.64
CA VAL A 201 0.55 -22.29 2.58
C VAL A 201 0.92 -21.45 3.79
N LYS A 202 1.90 -21.94 4.55
CA LYS A 202 2.55 -21.15 5.61
C LYS A 202 3.34 -20.01 4.99
N ILE A 203 2.99 -18.79 5.39
CA ILE A 203 3.58 -17.57 4.85
C ILE A 203 4.91 -17.29 5.56
N ASP A 204 5.97 -17.09 4.78
CA ASP A 204 7.30 -16.76 5.29
C ASP A 204 7.93 -15.66 4.42
N ILE A 205 7.94 -14.42 4.94
CA ILE A 205 8.49 -13.26 4.25
C ILE A 205 10.00 -13.41 4.01
N SER A 206 10.72 -14.13 4.88
CA SER A 206 12.17 -14.34 4.71
C SER A 206 12.50 -15.10 3.42
N LYS A 207 11.54 -15.84 2.83
CA LYS A 207 11.72 -16.55 1.55
C LYS A 207 11.53 -15.67 0.32
N VAL A 208 11.05 -14.43 0.48
CA VAL A 208 10.87 -13.51 -0.64
C VAL A 208 12.23 -13.02 -1.13
N LYS A 209 12.58 -13.40 -2.36
CA LYS A 209 13.82 -13.00 -3.06
C LYS A 209 13.61 -11.91 -4.11
N THR A 210 12.36 -11.59 -4.42
CA THR A 210 11.98 -10.53 -5.36
C THR A 210 12.61 -9.20 -4.92
N PRO A 211 13.26 -8.46 -5.83
CA PRO A 211 13.75 -7.11 -5.53
C PRO A 211 12.62 -6.20 -5.02
N CYS A 212 12.86 -5.53 -3.89
CA CYS A 212 11.85 -4.72 -3.23
C CYS A 212 12.31 -3.26 -3.12
N TYR A 213 11.38 -2.33 -3.34
CA TYR A 213 11.55 -0.90 -3.11
C TYR A 213 10.54 -0.43 -2.06
N PHE A 214 11.03 0.00 -0.90
CA PHE A 214 10.21 0.55 0.17
C PHE A 214 10.35 2.07 0.18
N ILE A 215 9.22 2.77 0.21
CA ILE A 215 9.16 4.20 0.46
C ILE A 215 8.25 4.46 1.65
N SER A 216 8.79 5.14 2.65
CA SER A 216 8.07 5.63 3.83
C SER A 216 8.22 7.14 3.90
N THR A 217 7.49 7.82 4.77
CA THR A 217 7.59 9.28 4.90
C THR A 217 7.91 9.68 6.33
N ILE A 218 8.81 10.65 6.51
CA ILE A 218 9.43 10.96 7.81
C ILE A 218 8.44 11.48 8.86
N GLU A 219 7.35 12.13 8.44
CA GLU A 219 6.28 12.65 9.31
C GLU A 219 5.02 11.77 9.26
N ASP A 220 5.14 10.48 8.89
CA ASP A 220 4.01 9.54 8.90
C ASP A 220 3.66 9.10 10.33
N HIS A 221 2.50 9.49 10.83
CA HIS A 221 1.99 9.03 12.12
C HIS A 221 1.06 7.80 12.02
N ILE A 222 0.57 7.50 10.80
CA ILE A 222 -0.33 6.36 10.54
C ILE A 222 0.47 5.07 10.40
N ALA A 223 1.56 5.13 9.65
CA ALA A 223 2.52 4.04 9.48
C ALA A 223 3.93 4.59 9.75
N PRO A 224 4.34 4.69 11.03
CA PRO A 224 5.62 5.29 11.39
C PRO A 224 6.77 4.68 10.59
N TRP A 225 7.64 5.53 10.04
CA TRP A 225 8.66 5.07 9.10
C TRP A 225 9.65 4.08 9.73
N LYS A 226 9.85 4.14 11.05
CA LYS A 226 10.65 3.16 11.78
C LYS A 226 10.00 1.78 11.77
N SER A 227 8.67 1.72 11.88
CA SER A 227 7.88 0.49 11.84
C SER A 227 7.86 -0.14 10.44
N THR A 228 7.66 0.69 9.41
CA THR A 228 7.75 0.23 8.02
C THR A 228 9.19 -0.18 7.65
N TYR A 229 10.21 0.48 8.22
CA TYR A 229 11.63 0.10 8.08
C TYR A 229 11.92 -1.27 8.68
N MET A 230 11.41 -1.58 9.89
CA MET A 230 11.51 -2.93 10.47
C MET A 230 10.95 -3.99 9.52
N GLY A 231 9.78 -3.71 8.91
CA GLY A 231 9.19 -4.57 7.90
C GLY A 231 10.04 -4.76 6.63
N ALA A 232 10.70 -3.68 6.16
CA ALA A 232 11.57 -3.71 4.99
C ALA A 232 12.80 -4.61 5.16
N ARG A 233 13.20 -4.92 6.41
CA ARG A 233 14.32 -5.82 6.73
C ARG A 233 13.95 -7.30 6.69
N LEU A 234 12.66 -7.65 6.66
CA LEU A 234 12.19 -9.03 6.69
C LEU A 234 12.48 -9.84 5.40
N PRO A 235 12.28 -9.32 4.17
CA PRO A 235 12.59 -10.07 2.96
C PRO A 235 14.10 -10.20 2.73
N THR A 236 14.55 -11.38 2.30
CA THR A 236 15.97 -11.64 1.97
C THR A 236 16.37 -11.13 0.58
N GLY A 237 15.39 -10.77 -0.26
CA GLY A 237 15.64 -10.17 -1.57
C GLY A 237 16.42 -8.85 -1.48
N LYS A 238 16.93 -8.38 -2.64
CA LYS A 238 17.57 -7.06 -2.70
C LYS A 238 16.55 -5.98 -2.37
N THR A 239 16.67 -5.39 -1.19
CA THR A 239 15.77 -4.34 -0.71
C THR A 239 16.43 -2.97 -0.77
N LYS A 240 15.75 -2.01 -1.37
CA LYS A 240 16.09 -0.58 -1.32
C LYS A 240 15.07 0.15 -0.46
N PHE A 241 15.52 0.91 0.54
CA PHE A 241 14.67 1.73 1.40
C PHE A 241 14.90 3.21 1.11
N VAL A 242 13.81 3.96 0.97
CA VAL A 242 13.81 5.39 0.76
C VAL A 242 12.88 6.04 1.76
N LEU A 243 13.29 7.19 2.28
CA LEU A 243 12.48 7.99 3.20
C LEU A 243 12.11 9.30 2.52
N GLY A 244 10.83 9.52 2.22
CA GLY A 244 10.31 10.77 1.70
C GLY A 244 10.10 11.81 2.80
N GLY A 245 10.11 13.09 2.45
CA GLY A 245 9.64 14.15 3.34
C GLY A 245 8.11 14.17 3.48
N SER A 246 7.62 14.97 4.42
CA SER A 246 6.18 15.13 4.74
C SER A 246 5.52 13.89 5.36
N GLY A 247 4.18 13.91 5.46
CA GLY A 247 3.36 12.87 6.07
C GLY A 247 2.77 11.86 5.08
N HIS A 248 1.96 10.94 5.60
CA HIS A 248 1.49 9.70 4.94
C HIS A 248 1.07 9.85 3.47
N ILE A 249 0.23 10.85 3.17
CA ILE A 249 -0.29 11.08 1.81
C ILE A 249 0.56 12.09 1.06
N ALA A 250 0.90 13.21 1.69
CA ALA A 250 1.60 14.30 1.02
C ALA A 250 3.01 13.92 0.56
N GLY A 251 3.71 13.08 1.32
CA GLY A 251 5.04 12.58 0.96
C GLY A 251 5.00 11.51 -0.13
N ILE A 252 3.99 10.64 -0.13
CA ILE A 252 3.80 9.62 -1.18
C ILE A 252 3.29 10.25 -2.48
N VAL A 253 2.28 11.10 -2.41
CA VAL A 253 1.71 11.82 -3.56
C VAL A 253 2.49 13.12 -3.81
N ASN A 254 3.77 12.97 -4.14
CA ASN A 254 4.68 14.09 -4.40
C ASN A 254 5.10 14.11 -5.88
N PRO A 255 4.33 14.73 -6.79
CA PRO A 255 4.67 14.73 -8.21
C PRO A 255 5.98 15.50 -8.48
N PRO A 256 6.87 15.01 -9.37
CA PRO A 256 8.16 15.67 -9.67
C PRO A 256 8.04 17.14 -10.05
N ALA A 257 6.99 17.50 -10.80
CA ALA A 257 6.73 18.88 -11.21
C ALA A 257 6.48 19.85 -10.04
N ALA A 258 6.08 19.35 -8.86
CA ALA A 258 5.91 20.19 -7.67
C ALA A 258 7.26 20.54 -7.01
N ASN A 259 8.29 19.69 -7.18
CA ASN A 259 9.62 19.87 -6.60
C ASN A 259 9.61 20.19 -5.09
N LYS A 260 8.81 19.45 -4.31
CA LYS A 260 8.63 19.65 -2.86
C LYS A 260 9.22 18.49 -2.05
N TYR A 261 9.41 18.76 -0.75
CA TYR A 261 9.71 17.82 0.35
C TYR A 261 11.09 17.15 0.34
N GLY A 262 11.63 16.74 -0.82
CA GLY A 262 12.85 15.94 -0.88
C GLY A 262 12.67 14.51 -0.35
N PHE A 263 13.75 13.75 -0.35
CA PHE A 263 13.81 12.37 0.12
C PHE A 263 15.24 11.96 0.50
N TRP A 264 15.40 10.95 1.33
CA TRP A 264 16.67 10.41 1.79
C TRP A 264 16.91 9.02 1.22
N THR A 265 18.13 8.78 0.76
CA THR A 265 18.61 7.47 0.27
C THR A 265 19.91 7.10 0.95
N ASN A 266 20.13 5.81 1.15
CA ASN A 266 21.40 5.29 1.67
C ASN A 266 21.84 4.09 0.82
N ASP A 267 22.44 4.37 -0.33
CA ASP A 267 22.80 3.34 -1.32
C ASP A 267 23.85 2.34 -0.77
N ALA A 268 24.65 2.73 0.24
CA ALA A 268 25.60 1.84 0.91
C ALA A 268 24.91 0.69 1.68
N THR A 269 23.61 0.82 1.93
CA THR A 269 22.79 -0.16 2.67
C THR A 269 21.85 -0.95 1.77
N ASP A 270 21.89 -0.75 0.46
CA ASP A 270 21.05 -1.46 -0.49
C ASP A 270 21.26 -2.99 -0.38
N GLY A 271 20.19 -3.72 -0.07
CA GLY A 271 20.22 -5.16 0.15
C GLY A 271 20.76 -5.61 1.51
N ASN A 272 21.25 -4.69 2.35
CA ASN A 272 21.67 -4.98 3.73
C ASN A 272 21.41 -3.76 4.63
N LEU A 273 20.14 -3.57 4.97
CA LEU A 273 19.68 -2.46 5.80
C LEU A 273 20.20 -2.58 7.25
N PRO A 274 20.78 -1.52 7.84
CA PRO A 274 21.20 -1.47 9.24
C PRO A 274 20.09 -1.91 10.19
N GLU A 275 20.47 -2.43 11.36
CA GLU A 275 19.48 -2.84 12.35
C GLU A 275 18.64 -1.68 12.87
N SER A 276 19.33 -0.58 13.18
CA SER A 276 18.72 0.65 13.64
C SER A 276 18.23 1.50 12.46
N PRO A 277 16.96 1.91 12.44
CA PRO A 277 16.48 2.91 11.48
C PRO A 277 17.21 4.25 11.64
N ASP A 278 17.64 4.60 12.85
CA ASP A 278 18.38 5.85 13.10
C ASP A 278 19.77 5.81 12.46
N ASP A 279 20.43 4.64 12.40
CA ASP A 279 21.71 4.47 11.70
C ASP A 279 21.53 4.61 10.18
N PHE A 280 20.42 4.10 9.64
CA PHE A 280 20.08 4.31 8.23
C PHE A 280 19.98 5.80 7.92
N LEU A 281 19.23 6.56 8.73
CA LEU A 281 19.03 8.00 8.54
C LEU A 281 20.33 8.79 8.72
N ALA A 282 21.14 8.46 9.73
CA ALA A 282 22.43 9.11 9.97
C ALA A 282 23.40 8.95 8.80
N GLY A 283 23.34 7.82 8.08
CA GLY A 283 24.13 7.58 6.87
C GLY A 283 23.47 8.00 5.56
N ALA A 284 22.24 8.51 5.59
CA ALA A 284 21.48 8.81 4.38
C ALA A 284 21.85 10.18 3.78
N THR A 285 21.85 10.23 2.44
CA THR A 285 21.97 11.47 1.69
C THR A 285 20.58 12.07 1.44
N GLN A 286 20.41 13.35 1.76
CA GLN A 286 19.20 14.08 1.41
C GLN A 286 19.24 14.53 -0.06
N ASN A 287 18.18 14.23 -0.79
CA ASN A 287 17.98 14.56 -2.19
C ASN A 287 16.80 15.53 -2.31
N ALA A 288 16.92 16.51 -3.21
CA ALA A 288 15.82 17.43 -3.51
C ALA A 288 14.77 16.80 -4.44
N GLY A 289 13.57 17.35 -4.43
CA GLY A 289 12.49 16.97 -5.34
C GLY A 289 11.74 15.70 -4.92
N SER A 290 11.21 14.98 -5.91
CA SER A 290 10.33 13.83 -5.70
C SER A 290 11.08 12.51 -5.73
N TRP A 291 10.75 11.60 -4.82
CA TRP A 291 11.24 10.22 -4.86
C TRP A 291 10.71 9.43 -6.06
N TRP A 292 9.67 9.90 -6.77
CA TRP A 292 9.12 9.20 -7.95
C TRP A 292 10.16 9.02 -9.05
N THR A 293 11.02 10.02 -9.27
CA THR A 293 12.09 9.95 -10.29
C THR A 293 13.13 8.89 -9.92
N HIS A 294 13.49 8.80 -8.64
CA HIS A 294 14.39 7.78 -8.13
C HIS A 294 13.76 6.38 -8.19
N TRP A 295 12.48 6.23 -7.86
CA TRP A 295 11.75 4.98 -8.07
C TRP A 295 11.73 4.56 -9.54
N HIS A 296 11.48 5.49 -10.46
CA HIS A 296 11.51 5.22 -11.90
C HIS A 296 12.88 4.74 -12.37
N GLN A 297 13.96 5.38 -11.91
CA GLN A 297 15.32 4.93 -12.18
C GLN A 297 15.58 3.52 -11.65
N TRP A 298 15.13 3.22 -10.42
CA TRP A 298 15.27 1.90 -9.84
C TRP A 298 14.54 0.83 -10.67
N VAL A 299 13.24 1.00 -10.93
CA VAL A 299 12.45 -0.01 -11.64
C VAL A 299 12.92 -0.23 -13.08
N THR A 300 13.41 0.81 -13.76
CA THR A 300 13.95 0.69 -15.12
C THR A 300 15.36 0.12 -15.17
N SER A 301 16.10 0.17 -14.06
CA SER A 301 17.42 -0.48 -13.93
C SER A 301 17.34 -2.00 -13.73
N LEU A 302 16.17 -2.53 -13.35
CA LEU A 302 15.97 -3.96 -13.17
C LEU A 302 15.98 -4.71 -14.52
N PRO A 303 16.25 -6.02 -14.53
CA PRO A 303 16.21 -6.82 -15.76
C PRO A 303 14.91 -6.61 -16.55
N GLY A 304 15.04 -6.31 -17.84
CA GLY A 304 13.90 -6.00 -18.73
C GLY A 304 13.32 -4.59 -18.58
N GLY A 305 13.72 -3.80 -17.58
CA GLY A 305 13.13 -2.48 -17.28
C GLY A 305 13.43 -1.38 -18.31
N SER A 306 14.47 -1.54 -19.14
CA SER A 306 14.80 -0.63 -20.24
C SER A 306 14.21 -1.05 -21.59
N THR A 307 13.62 -2.24 -21.67
CA THR A 307 13.03 -2.77 -22.90
C THR A 307 11.76 -2.01 -23.24
N LYS A 308 11.72 -1.43 -24.44
CA LYS A 308 10.52 -0.75 -24.93
C LYS A 308 9.62 -1.74 -25.67
N VAL A 309 8.32 -1.61 -25.42
CA VAL A 309 7.27 -2.30 -26.18
C VAL A 309 6.42 -1.27 -26.92
N LYS A 310 5.66 -1.72 -27.93
CA LYS A 310 4.65 -0.86 -28.55
C LYS A 310 3.67 -0.42 -27.46
N ALA A 311 3.29 0.85 -27.46
CA ALA A 311 2.28 1.37 -26.55
C ALA A 311 1.02 0.49 -26.61
N ARG A 312 0.65 -0.09 -25.47
CA ARG A 312 -0.48 -1.01 -25.36
C ARG A 312 -1.75 -0.20 -25.25
N LYS A 313 -2.78 -0.62 -25.97
CA LYS A 313 -4.15 -0.15 -25.73
C LYS A 313 -4.95 -1.25 -25.04
N PRO A 314 -5.92 -0.91 -24.16
CA PRO A 314 -6.74 -1.91 -23.50
C PRO A 314 -7.45 -2.88 -24.46
N GLU A 315 -7.75 -2.45 -25.69
CA GLU A 315 -8.36 -3.28 -26.73
C GLU A 315 -7.40 -4.26 -27.43
N ASP A 316 -6.08 -4.08 -27.29
CA ASP A 316 -5.08 -4.86 -28.05
C ASP A 316 -4.72 -6.20 -27.39
N GLY A 317 -5.20 -6.48 -26.18
CA GLY A 317 -4.88 -7.71 -25.44
C GLY A 317 -6.00 -8.75 -25.41
N ALA A 318 -5.76 -9.87 -24.71
CA ALA A 318 -6.67 -11.02 -24.67
C ALA A 318 -7.99 -10.78 -23.89
N LEU A 319 -8.07 -9.68 -23.14
CA LEU A 319 -9.22 -9.39 -22.27
C LEU A 319 -10.13 -8.36 -22.92
N LYS A 320 -11.43 -8.64 -22.89
CA LYS A 320 -12.44 -7.72 -23.40
C LYS A 320 -12.56 -6.49 -22.47
N VAL A 321 -12.52 -5.31 -23.06
CA VAL A 321 -12.84 -4.06 -22.36
C VAL A 321 -14.30 -4.08 -21.92
N ILE A 322 -14.54 -3.88 -20.61
CA ILE A 322 -15.88 -3.93 -20.00
C ILE A 322 -16.52 -2.53 -20.00
N GLU A 323 -15.81 -1.55 -19.43
CA GLU A 323 -16.26 -0.16 -19.32
C GLU A 323 -15.06 0.80 -19.25
N PRO A 324 -15.22 2.10 -19.56
CA PRO A 324 -14.18 3.08 -19.37
C PRO A 324 -13.78 3.26 -17.89
N ALA A 325 -12.48 3.46 -17.63
CA ALA A 325 -12.00 3.91 -16.33
C ALA A 325 -12.73 5.20 -15.88
N PRO A 326 -13.02 5.37 -14.58
CA PRO A 326 -12.47 4.63 -13.44
C PRO A 326 -13.26 3.36 -13.07
N GLY A 327 -14.26 2.96 -13.87
CA GLY A 327 -15.10 1.78 -13.60
C GLY A 327 -16.21 2.03 -12.58
N SER A 328 -17.08 1.03 -12.41
CA SER A 328 -18.28 1.07 -11.58
C SER A 328 -18.00 0.86 -10.09
N TYR A 329 -17.02 0.02 -9.74
CA TYR A 329 -16.71 -0.30 -8.34
C TYR A 329 -16.29 0.93 -7.52
N VAL A 330 -15.38 1.74 -8.05
CA VAL A 330 -14.93 2.97 -7.36
C VAL A 330 -15.95 4.12 -7.43
N LYS A 331 -16.94 4.05 -8.32
CA LYS A 331 -18.04 5.02 -8.37
C LYS A 331 -19.13 4.71 -7.33
N PHE A 332 -19.09 3.54 -6.71
CA PHE A 332 -20.02 3.18 -5.66
C PHE A 332 -19.72 4.00 -4.40
N ARG A 333 -20.68 4.84 -4.01
CA ARG A 333 -20.58 5.73 -2.86
C ARG A 333 -21.60 5.40 -1.79
N LEU A 334 -21.15 5.18 -0.55
CA LEU A 334 -22.04 4.83 0.58
C LEU A 334 -23.03 5.93 0.93
N ASP A 335 -22.61 7.20 0.86
CA ASP A 335 -23.47 8.35 1.16
C ASP A 335 -24.59 8.53 0.12
N ALA A 336 -24.34 8.14 -1.13
CA ALA A 336 -25.34 8.11 -2.19
C ALA A 336 -26.32 6.92 -2.09
N GLN A 337 -26.00 5.88 -1.30
CA GLN A 337 -26.88 4.73 -1.10
C GLN A 337 -27.89 4.90 0.05
N LYS A 338 -27.78 5.97 0.85
CA LYS A 338 -28.78 6.29 1.88
C LYS A 338 -30.10 6.65 1.19
N LYS A 339 -31.00 5.69 1.09
CA LYS A 339 -32.42 5.95 0.79
C LYS A 339 -33.04 6.71 1.97
N ASN A 340 -33.88 7.68 1.63
CA ASN A 340 -34.81 8.35 2.55
C ASN A 340 -35.55 7.37 3.46
#